data_AF-A0A814MMB8-F1
#
_entry.id   AF-A0A814MMB8-F1
#
_cell.length_a   1.000
_cell.length_b   1.000
_cell.length_c   1.000
_cell.angle_alpha   90.00
_cell.angle_beta   90.00
_cell.angle_gamma   90.00
#
_symmetry.space_group_name_H-M   'P 1'
#
loop_
_entity.id
_entity.type
_entity.pdbx_description
1 polymer ?
#
loop_
_entity_poly.entity_id
_entity_poly.type
_entity_poly.pdbx_seq_one_letter_code
_entity_poly.pdbx_strand_id
1 'polypeptide(L)'
;MLLTTSNSSIIKKICSHQESHTNGVIPCGNDQHNLLEPIIIEGKHLTLEQLVQIVRNHRNVELSDDADICNRMEKSVAIIADVVNASQPLYGVTSLFGGLGNRLVCSELAEELQNNLIDVAALLLDLTDGSKMMYDALDGKLTKRSVEALIQDRYSLRCCPQFLGPMVETMHDIARIIEIEMNSANDNPLIDTDTGKVYCGGNFLGEHVAIAMDRLRQTVGLLAKHLDVQIAQLVTPEFSNGLSGCLVGNRARQVNIGVKALQLTGNSIMPYLLFLGTSMADKFPTHAEQYNQNINSMGHMSACLARQSIVVLAQHISICLLICVQALDLRANLIQEEQTGYDARPLLSDKSRQLYEAIRSVINVPISKERPYIWDDGEYAYDEQIASITAALTINQNSQLHKALKSTIDWLRSKRYSDQTPSK
;
A
#
# COMPACT_ATOMS: atom_id res chain seq x y z
N MET A 1 -9.73 41.93 10.79
CA MET A 1 -10.33 41.74 12.13
C MET A 1 -9.67 40.51 12.74
N LEU A 2 -8.93 40.65 13.83
CA LEU A 2 -8.15 39.56 14.45
C LEU A 2 -8.97 38.87 15.54
N LEU A 3 -9.06 37.54 15.49
CA LEU A 3 -9.34 36.69 16.64
C LEU A 3 -8.37 35.51 16.65
N THR A 4 -7.18 35.76 17.20
CA THR A 4 -6.15 34.77 17.46
C THR A 4 -6.34 34.18 18.85
N THR A 5 -6.95 32.99 18.95
CA THR A 5 -7.03 32.24 20.21
C THR A 5 -6.53 30.79 20.03
N SER A 6 -5.21 30.66 20.21
CA SER A 6 -4.56 29.51 20.86
C SER A 6 -5.13 28.10 20.61
N ASN A 7 -4.57 27.40 19.62
CA ASN A 7 -4.42 25.93 19.68
C ASN A 7 -3.03 25.45 19.21
N SER A 8 -2.02 26.31 19.34
CA SER A 8 -0.62 26.00 19.05
C SER A 8 -0.02 24.92 19.98
N SER A 9 -0.68 24.64 21.11
CA SER A 9 -0.39 23.50 21.99
C SER A 9 -0.64 22.15 21.34
N ILE A 10 -1.65 22.01 20.48
CA ILE A 10 -1.96 20.76 19.76
C ILE A 10 -0.93 20.54 18.66
N ILE A 11 -0.67 21.54 17.82
CA ILE A 11 0.33 21.43 16.75
C ILE A 11 1.73 21.19 17.35
N LYS A 12 2.11 21.89 18.43
CA LYS A 12 3.37 21.59 19.14
C LYS A 12 3.41 20.19 19.74
N LYS A 13 2.31 19.65 20.29
CA LYS A 13 2.27 18.26 20.76
C LYS A 13 2.49 17.25 19.62
N ILE A 14 1.93 17.50 18.44
CA ILE A 14 2.09 16.61 17.27
C ILE A 14 3.55 16.65 16.78
N CYS A 15 4.14 17.84 16.62
CA CYS A 15 5.56 17.97 16.25
C CYS A 15 6.51 17.41 17.33
N SER A 16 6.24 17.64 18.61
CA SER A 16 7.10 17.18 19.71
C SER A 16 7.04 15.66 19.95
N HIS A 17 6.13 14.92 19.32
CA HIS A 17 6.16 13.45 19.25
C HIS A 17 6.98 12.92 18.07
N GLN A 18 7.40 13.79 17.14
CA GLN A 18 8.34 13.43 16.06
C GLN A 18 9.78 13.84 16.42
N GLU A 19 9.97 14.95 17.13
CA GLU A 19 11.30 15.44 17.53
C GLU A 19 11.91 14.71 18.75
N SER A 20 11.12 13.97 19.54
CA SER A 20 11.56 13.32 20.79
C SER A 20 12.33 12.00 20.61
N HIS A 21 12.45 11.46 19.40
CA HIS A 21 13.00 10.12 19.14
C HIS A 21 14.42 10.08 18.54
N THR A 22 15.13 11.22 18.46
CA THR A 22 16.47 11.31 17.85
C THR A 22 17.64 11.31 18.84
N ASN A 23 17.39 11.30 20.17
CA ASN A 23 18.44 11.21 21.19
C ASN A 23 18.04 10.25 22.33
N GLY A 24 18.33 8.97 22.13
CA GLY A 24 18.20 7.94 23.16
C GLY A 24 18.76 6.61 22.68
N VAL A 25 19.89 6.18 23.24
CA VAL A 25 20.38 4.81 23.07
C VAL A 25 19.44 3.89 23.84
N ILE A 26 18.51 3.26 23.13
CA ILE A 26 17.64 2.22 23.69
C ILE A 26 18.53 1.00 23.98
N PRO A 27 18.57 0.46 25.22
CA PRO A 27 19.37 -0.73 25.51
C PRO A 27 18.91 -1.93 24.69
N CYS A 28 19.86 -2.74 24.19
CA CYS A 28 19.54 -4.00 23.53
C CYS A 28 18.73 -4.91 24.47
N GLY A 29 17.60 -5.41 23.96
CA GLY A 29 16.58 -6.09 24.74
C GLY A 29 16.03 -7.37 24.11
N ASN A 30 16.86 -8.08 23.33
CA ASN A 30 16.85 -9.55 23.12
C ASN A 30 17.79 -9.95 21.97
N ASP A 31 18.81 -10.75 22.26
CA ASP A 31 19.84 -11.20 21.30
C ASP A 31 19.36 -12.32 20.35
N GLN A 32 18.14 -12.20 19.81
CA GLN A 32 17.56 -13.15 18.84
C GLN A 32 17.44 -12.58 17.41
N HIS A 33 17.66 -11.28 17.22
CA HIS A 33 17.68 -10.67 15.88
C HIS A 33 18.94 -10.98 15.06
N ASN A 34 19.98 -11.53 15.69
CA ASN A 34 21.30 -11.80 15.10
C ASN A 34 21.47 -13.25 14.59
N LEU A 35 20.37 -13.96 14.31
CA LEU A 35 20.33 -15.39 13.91
C LEU A 35 20.00 -15.63 12.42
N LEU A 36 19.94 -14.56 11.62
CA LEU A 36 19.77 -14.64 10.17
C LEU A 36 21.05 -14.17 9.48
N GLU A 37 21.51 -14.92 8.48
CA GLU A 37 22.63 -14.55 7.61
C GLU A 37 22.49 -13.10 7.11
N PRO A 38 23.60 -12.37 6.91
CA PRO A 38 23.56 -11.02 6.35
C PRO A 38 22.92 -10.99 4.96
N ILE A 39 22.44 -9.82 4.53
CA ILE A 39 22.11 -9.57 3.13
C ILE A 39 23.39 -9.13 2.43
N ILE A 40 23.90 -9.99 1.54
CA ILE A 40 25.08 -9.69 0.72
C ILE A 40 24.68 -8.72 -0.40
N ILE A 41 25.47 -7.67 -0.58
CA ILE A 41 25.32 -6.69 -1.67
C ILE A 41 26.40 -6.95 -2.72
N GLU A 42 25.96 -7.43 -3.88
CA GLU A 42 26.79 -7.77 -5.05
C GLU A 42 26.54 -6.84 -6.26
N GLY A 43 25.82 -5.72 -6.06
CA GLY A 43 25.47 -4.76 -7.11
C GLY A 43 24.41 -5.25 -8.11
N LYS A 44 23.68 -6.31 -7.76
CA LYS A 44 22.61 -6.96 -8.53
C LYS A 44 21.69 -7.73 -7.57
N HIS A 45 20.52 -8.16 -8.07
CA HIS A 45 19.56 -9.06 -7.40
C HIS A 45 18.99 -8.61 -6.03
N LEU A 46 19.17 -7.36 -5.59
CA LEU A 46 18.53 -6.84 -4.38
C LEU A 46 17.02 -6.66 -4.58
N THR A 47 16.22 -7.44 -3.85
CA THR A 47 14.74 -7.39 -3.89
C THR A 47 14.16 -6.33 -2.94
N LEU A 48 12.91 -5.94 -3.18
CA LEU A 48 12.11 -5.10 -2.27
C LEU A 48 11.90 -5.78 -0.92
N GLU A 49 11.70 -7.11 -0.90
CA GLU A 49 11.64 -7.90 0.32
C GLU A 49 12.93 -7.76 1.17
N GLN A 50 14.11 -7.86 0.56
CA GLN A 50 15.39 -7.64 1.23
C GLN A 50 15.53 -6.18 1.72
N LEU A 51 15.22 -5.20 0.88
CA LEU A 51 15.26 -3.78 1.28
C LEU A 51 14.36 -3.50 2.49
N VAL A 52 13.18 -4.13 2.57
CA VAL A 52 12.29 -4.03 3.73
C VAL A 52 12.92 -4.67 4.99
N GLN A 53 13.63 -5.78 4.88
CA GLN A 53 14.36 -6.36 6.03
C GLN A 53 15.47 -5.44 6.54
N ILE A 54 16.20 -4.77 5.64
CA ILE A 54 17.25 -3.80 6.00
C ILE A 54 16.62 -2.58 6.69
N VAL A 55 15.67 -1.93 6.02
CA VAL A 55 15.15 -0.61 6.43
C VAL A 55 14.18 -0.67 7.62
N ARG A 56 13.46 -1.78 7.82
CA ARG A 56 12.45 -1.90 8.91
C ARG A 56 12.84 -2.88 10.01
N ASN A 57 13.60 -3.92 9.68
CA ASN A 57 13.90 -5.02 10.61
C ASN A 57 15.38 -5.06 11.00
N HIS A 58 16.18 -4.09 10.54
CA HIS A 58 17.61 -3.91 10.83
C HIS A 58 18.46 -5.15 10.59
N ARG A 59 18.12 -5.97 9.56
CA ARG A 59 18.95 -7.12 9.18
C ARG A 59 20.32 -6.65 8.69
N ASN A 60 21.38 -7.29 9.19
CA ASN A 60 22.77 -6.98 8.83
C ASN A 60 22.99 -7.04 7.31
N VAL A 61 23.90 -6.21 6.83
CA VAL A 61 24.24 -6.04 5.41
C VAL A 61 25.75 -6.10 5.29
N GLU A 62 26.23 -6.90 4.33
CA GLU A 62 27.65 -7.05 4.04
C GLU A 62 27.89 -6.86 2.53
N LEU A 63 29.07 -6.36 2.17
CA LEU A 63 29.50 -6.32 0.77
C LEU A 63 29.99 -7.72 0.36
N SER A 64 29.75 -8.11 -0.89
CA SER A 64 30.29 -9.37 -1.40
C SER A 64 31.83 -9.37 -1.40
N ASP A 65 32.42 -10.47 -0.96
CA ASP A 65 33.84 -10.81 -1.03
C ASP A 65 34.23 -11.52 -2.36
N ASP A 66 33.30 -11.57 -3.32
CA ASP A 66 33.53 -12.13 -4.65
C ASP A 66 34.68 -11.40 -5.37
N ALA A 67 35.70 -12.18 -5.75
CA ALA A 67 36.92 -11.64 -6.30
C ALA A 67 36.73 -10.90 -7.65
N ASP A 68 35.75 -11.27 -8.46
CA ASP A 68 35.47 -10.59 -9.73
C ASP A 68 34.74 -9.26 -9.48
N ILE A 69 33.90 -9.17 -8.45
CA ILE A 69 33.28 -7.91 -7.99
C ILE A 69 34.35 -6.96 -7.44
N CYS A 70 35.20 -7.42 -6.52
CA CYS A 70 36.29 -6.60 -5.97
C CYS A 70 37.25 -6.10 -7.05
N ASN A 71 37.71 -6.99 -7.94
CA ASN A 71 38.59 -6.68 -9.07
C ASN A 71 37.96 -5.65 -10.04
N ARG A 72 36.66 -5.77 -10.33
CA ARG A 72 35.93 -4.74 -11.10
C ARG A 72 35.90 -3.38 -10.41
N MET A 73 35.68 -3.34 -9.10
CA MET A 73 35.71 -2.09 -8.32
C MET A 73 37.10 -1.45 -8.33
N GLU A 74 38.15 -2.24 -8.08
CA GLU A 74 39.55 -1.79 -8.10
C GLU A 74 39.97 -1.25 -9.48
N LYS A 75 39.63 -1.96 -10.57
CA LYS A 75 39.84 -1.49 -11.96
C LYS A 75 39.15 -0.15 -12.22
N SER A 76 37.90 0.00 -11.77
CA SER A 76 37.14 1.25 -11.96
C SER A 76 37.84 2.43 -11.28
N VAL A 77 38.29 2.26 -10.03
CA VAL A 77 39.05 3.27 -9.29
C VAL A 77 40.40 3.59 -9.97
N ALA A 78 41.11 2.58 -10.46
CA ALA A 78 42.37 2.78 -11.19
C ALA A 78 42.18 3.59 -12.47
N ILE A 79 41.14 3.30 -13.27
CA ILE A 79 40.83 4.05 -14.49
C ILE A 79 40.52 5.52 -14.19
N ILE A 80 39.77 5.84 -13.12
CA ILE A 80 39.55 7.22 -12.70
C ILE A 80 40.88 7.91 -12.37
N ALA A 81 41.74 7.25 -11.58
CA ALA A 81 43.02 7.80 -11.17
C ALA A 81 43.93 8.10 -12.37
N ASP A 82 44.03 7.17 -13.33
CA ASP A 82 44.84 7.36 -14.54
C ASP A 82 44.30 8.48 -15.43
N VAL A 83 42.98 8.59 -15.62
CA VAL A 83 42.37 9.67 -16.42
C VAL A 83 42.57 11.05 -15.78
N VAL A 84 42.46 11.14 -14.45
CA VAL A 84 42.75 12.38 -13.69
C VAL A 84 44.23 12.75 -13.80
N ASN A 85 45.15 11.80 -13.60
CA ASN A 85 46.59 12.04 -13.74
C ASN A 85 46.99 12.45 -15.16
N ALA A 86 46.31 11.91 -16.18
CA ALA A 86 46.52 12.25 -17.58
C ALA A 86 45.99 13.65 -17.98
N SER A 87 45.34 14.39 -17.06
CA SER A 87 44.75 15.71 -17.30
C SER A 87 43.76 15.75 -18.47
N GLN A 88 43.06 14.64 -18.75
CA GLN A 88 42.05 14.60 -19.80
C GLN A 88 40.72 15.20 -19.31
N PRO A 89 39.97 15.93 -20.15
CA PRO A 89 38.67 16.49 -19.75
C PRO A 89 37.66 15.35 -19.51
N LEU A 90 37.21 15.21 -18.27
CA LEU A 90 36.26 14.18 -17.86
C LEU A 90 35.00 14.81 -17.26
N TYR A 91 33.88 14.62 -17.94
CA TYR A 91 32.55 15.06 -17.51
C TYR A 91 32.22 14.42 -16.15
N GLY A 92 31.97 15.22 -15.13
CA GLY A 92 31.73 14.81 -13.74
C GLY A 92 32.91 14.89 -12.79
N VAL A 93 34.12 14.64 -13.28
CA VAL A 93 35.35 14.71 -12.45
C VAL A 93 36.09 16.03 -12.67
N THR A 94 35.85 16.71 -13.79
CA THR A 94 36.38 18.06 -14.12
C THR A 94 35.36 19.01 -14.78
N SER A 95 34.08 18.64 -14.96
CA SER A 95 32.97 19.50 -15.46
C SER A 95 31.56 18.89 -15.18
N LEU A 96 30.42 19.50 -15.64
CA LEU A 96 29.01 19.21 -15.20
C LEU A 96 28.07 18.60 -16.31
N PHE A 97 26.83 18.12 -16.02
CA PHE A 97 26.12 16.95 -16.70
C PHE A 97 24.68 17.10 -17.36
N GLY A 98 24.16 16.10 -18.16
CA GLY A 98 22.75 15.93 -18.70
C GLY A 98 22.34 14.58 -19.43
N GLY A 99 21.06 14.28 -19.83
CA GLY A 99 20.58 12.94 -20.39
C GLY A 99 19.16 12.77 -21.11
N LEU A 100 18.68 11.53 -21.46
CA LEU A 100 17.33 11.06 -22.01
C LEU A 100 17.30 9.50 -22.37
N GLY A 101 16.26 8.68 -22.75
CA GLY A 101 14.75 8.68 -22.78
C GLY A 101 13.98 7.61 -23.69
N ASN A 102 12.81 7.03 -23.25
CA ASN A 102 11.62 6.37 -23.95
C ASN A 102 11.55 4.96 -24.68
N ARG A 103 10.37 4.25 -24.60
CA ARG A 103 9.91 3.05 -25.41
C ARG A 103 8.37 2.79 -25.44
N LEU A 104 7.88 1.86 -26.31
CA LEU A 104 6.46 1.42 -26.50
C LEU A 104 6.18 -0.05 -26.06
N VAL A 105 4.89 -0.46 -26.03
CA VAL A 105 4.35 -1.75 -25.53
C VAL A 105 3.64 -2.56 -26.64
N CYS A 106 3.65 -3.91 -26.55
CA CYS A 106 3.21 -4.87 -27.58
C CYS A 106 1.88 -5.60 -27.25
N SER A 107 1.36 -6.37 -28.21
CA SER A 107 0.10 -7.12 -28.10
C SER A 107 0.13 -8.33 -27.15
N GLU A 108 1.30 -8.87 -26.79
CA GLU A 108 1.38 -10.01 -25.86
C GLU A 108 0.82 -9.70 -24.46
N LEU A 109 0.92 -8.44 -24.00
CA LEU A 109 0.37 -8.02 -22.69
C LEU A 109 -1.17 -8.04 -22.64
N ALA A 110 -1.87 -8.22 -23.77
CA ALA A 110 -3.32 -8.36 -23.77
C ALA A 110 -3.81 -9.66 -23.11
N GLU A 111 -2.98 -10.71 -23.10
CA GLU A 111 -3.26 -11.97 -22.41
C GLU A 111 -2.95 -11.86 -20.89
N GLU A 112 -1.85 -11.18 -20.56
CA GLU A 112 -1.47 -10.83 -19.19
C GLU A 112 -2.56 -10.02 -18.45
N LEU A 113 -3.18 -9.06 -19.14
CA LEU A 113 -4.33 -8.27 -18.68
C LEU A 113 -5.56 -9.15 -18.35
N GLN A 114 -5.77 -10.27 -19.04
CA GLN A 114 -6.85 -11.21 -18.69
C GLN A 114 -6.46 -12.10 -17.50
N ASN A 115 -5.20 -12.51 -17.41
CA ASN A 115 -4.71 -13.35 -16.31
C ASN A 115 -4.79 -12.63 -14.96
N ASN A 116 -4.39 -11.36 -14.88
CA ASN A 116 -4.51 -10.56 -13.65
C ASN A 116 -5.98 -10.35 -13.23
N LEU A 117 -6.90 -10.19 -14.19
CA LEU A 117 -8.34 -10.13 -13.92
C LEU A 117 -8.89 -11.45 -13.35
N ILE A 118 -8.51 -12.58 -13.93
CA ILE A 118 -8.87 -13.93 -13.45
C ILE A 118 -8.32 -14.15 -12.04
N ASP A 119 -7.09 -13.71 -11.77
CA ASP A 119 -6.44 -13.82 -10.48
C ASP A 119 -7.15 -13.03 -9.38
N VAL A 120 -7.53 -11.77 -9.63
CA VAL A 120 -8.33 -11.01 -8.65
C VAL A 120 -9.69 -11.68 -8.41
N ALA A 121 -10.34 -12.23 -9.44
CA ALA A 121 -11.58 -12.97 -9.28
C ALA A 121 -11.39 -14.24 -8.43
N ALA A 122 -10.32 -15.01 -8.67
CA ALA A 122 -9.97 -16.20 -7.91
C ALA A 122 -9.65 -15.87 -6.44
N LEU A 123 -8.94 -14.77 -6.17
CA LEU A 123 -8.68 -14.30 -4.81
C LEU A 123 -9.97 -13.89 -4.08
N LEU A 124 -10.93 -13.25 -4.75
CA LEU A 124 -12.21 -12.90 -4.13
C LEU A 124 -13.05 -14.15 -3.81
N LEU A 125 -12.96 -15.22 -4.61
CA LEU A 125 -13.56 -16.52 -4.29
C LEU A 125 -12.87 -17.15 -3.08
N ASP A 126 -11.54 -17.27 -3.07
CA ASP A 126 -10.75 -17.80 -1.95
C ASP A 126 -10.93 -17.02 -0.63
N LEU A 127 -11.11 -15.69 -0.70
CA LEU A 127 -11.44 -14.85 0.46
C LEU A 127 -12.86 -15.06 0.99
N THR A 128 -13.77 -15.61 0.18
CA THR A 128 -15.19 -15.79 0.53
C THR A 128 -15.64 -17.25 0.65
N ASP A 129 -14.76 -18.21 0.36
CA ASP A 129 -15.03 -19.64 0.47
C ASP A 129 -15.47 -20.06 1.89
N GLY A 130 -16.41 -20.99 1.97
CA GLY A 130 -17.06 -21.43 3.21
C GLY A 130 -17.93 -20.37 3.93
N SER A 131 -18.02 -19.14 3.44
CA SER A 131 -18.79 -18.07 4.09
C SER A 131 -20.31 -18.25 3.96
N LYS A 132 -21.01 -18.39 5.09
CA LYS A 132 -22.49 -18.44 5.12
C LYS A 132 -23.16 -17.10 4.81
N MET A 133 -22.40 -16.00 4.78
CA MET A 133 -22.91 -14.70 4.31
C MET A 133 -22.98 -14.59 2.77
N MET A 134 -22.46 -15.58 2.03
CA MET A 134 -22.48 -15.61 0.58
C MET A 134 -23.64 -16.45 0.04
N TYR A 135 -24.16 -16.06 -1.12
CA TYR A 135 -24.99 -16.93 -1.94
C TYR A 135 -24.10 -17.73 -2.88
N ASP A 136 -24.21 -19.05 -2.88
CA ASP A 136 -23.73 -19.83 -4.02
C ASP A 136 -24.62 -19.52 -5.25
N ALA A 137 -23.95 -19.31 -6.37
CA ALA A 137 -24.52 -19.12 -7.71
C ALA A 137 -23.53 -19.60 -8.79
N LEU A 138 -22.48 -20.36 -8.42
CA LEU A 138 -21.46 -20.86 -9.35
C LEU A 138 -22.02 -21.93 -10.30
N ASP A 139 -23.13 -22.58 -9.92
CA ASP A 139 -23.91 -23.48 -10.76
C ASP A 139 -24.84 -22.76 -11.77
N GLY A 140 -24.76 -21.43 -11.84
CA GLY A 140 -25.54 -20.57 -12.73
C GLY A 140 -27.00 -20.35 -12.31
N LYS A 141 -27.45 -20.91 -11.18
CA LYS A 141 -28.82 -20.69 -10.69
C LYS A 141 -28.91 -19.38 -9.91
N LEU A 142 -29.97 -18.62 -10.17
CA LEU A 142 -30.36 -17.50 -9.31
C LEU A 142 -30.91 -18.04 -7.99
N THR A 143 -30.04 -18.14 -6.98
CA THR A 143 -30.42 -18.38 -5.59
C THR A 143 -31.34 -17.25 -5.09
N LYS A 144 -32.19 -17.57 -4.08
CA LYS A 144 -33.43 -16.85 -3.74
C LYS A 144 -33.27 -15.36 -3.34
N ARG A 145 -33.04 -14.47 -4.31
CA ARG A 145 -33.40 -13.05 -4.19
C ARG A 145 -34.93 -12.96 -4.13
N SER A 146 -35.48 -12.17 -3.21
CA SER A 146 -36.92 -11.92 -3.20
C SER A 146 -37.32 -11.13 -4.46
N VAL A 147 -38.60 -11.18 -4.85
CA VAL A 147 -39.12 -10.42 -6.00
C VAL A 147 -38.99 -8.90 -5.80
N GLU A 148 -38.79 -8.47 -4.55
CA GLU A 148 -38.60 -7.08 -4.11
C GLU A 148 -37.12 -6.66 -4.07
N ALA A 149 -36.17 -7.61 -4.21
CA ALA A 149 -34.73 -7.36 -4.14
C ALA A 149 -34.13 -7.03 -5.53
N LEU A 150 -32.98 -6.34 -5.53
CA LEU A 150 -32.26 -6.03 -6.77
C LEU A 150 -31.76 -7.30 -7.48
N ILE A 151 -32.21 -7.49 -8.72
CA ILE A 151 -31.87 -8.63 -9.59
C ILE A 151 -30.35 -8.77 -9.79
N GLN A 152 -29.62 -7.66 -9.77
CA GLN A 152 -28.15 -7.62 -9.88
C GLN A 152 -27.55 -6.69 -8.82
N ASP A 153 -26.36 -7.04 -8.35
CA ASP A 153 -25.61 -6.16 -7.45
C ASP A 153 -25.01 -4.96 -8.18
N ARG A 154 -24.72 -3.92 -7.40
CA ARG A 154 -24.15 -2.65 -7.85
C ARG A 154 -22.67 -2.83 -8.24
N TYR A 155 -22.19 -1.96 -9.12
CA TYR A 155 -20.89 -2.16 -9.80
C TYR A 155 -19.68 -2.22 -8.86
N SER A 156 -19.72 -1.59 -7.69
CA SER A 156 -18.60 -1.67 -6.73
C SER A 156 -18.34 -3.11 -6.26
N LEU A 157 -19.39 -3.93 -6.12
CA LEU A 157 -19.29 -5.35 -5.81
C LEU A 157 -19.10 -6.17 -7.09
N ARG A 158 -20.01 -6.02 -8.05
CA ARG A 158 -20.08 -6.90 -9.23
C ARG A 158 -18.96 -6.71 -10.25
N CYS A 159 -18.39 -5.51 -10.33
CA CYS A 159 -17.25 -5.19 -11.20
C CYS A 159 -15.93 -5.10 -10.40
N CYS A 160 -15.89 -5.62 -9.17
CA CYS A 160 -14.72 -5.57 -8.29
C CYS A 160 -13.46 -6.18 -8.96
N PRO A 161 -13.49 -7.35 -9.61
CA PRO A 161 -12.33 -7.88 -10.34
C PRO A 161 -11.85 -6.94 -11.45
N GLN A 162 -12.78 -6.44 -12.28
CA GLN A 162 -12.48 -5.57 -13.43
C GLN A 162 -11.95 -4.20 -13.01
N PHE A 163 -12.26 -3.75 -11.80
CA PHE A 163 -11.77 -2.50 -11.24
C PHE A 163 -10.40 -2.66 -10.57
N LEU A 164 -10.15 -3.79 -9.90
CA LEU A 164 -8.92 -4.03 -9.13
C LEU A 164 -7.78 -4.67 -9.94
N GLY A 165 -8.05 -5.42 -11.02
CA GLY A 165 -7.02 -6.06 -11.87
C GLY A 165 -5.92 -5.09 -12.33
N PRO A 166 -6.27 -3.98 -13.02
CA PRO A 166 -5.32 -2.96 -13.46
C PRO A 166 -4.53 -2.27 -12.34
N MET A 167 -5.01 -2.36 -11.10
CA MET A 167 -4.32 -1.84 -9.91
C MET A 167 -3.27 -2.81 -9.40
N VAL A 168 -3.59 -4.11 -9.39
CA VAL A 168 -2.64 -5.19 -9.07
C VAL A 168 -1.52 -5.22 -10.11
N GLU A 169 -1.85 -5.20 -11.39
CA GLU A 169 -0.92 -5.02 -12.52
C GLU A 169 0.00 -3.82 -12.29
N THR A 170 -0.58 -2.63 -12.06
CA THR A 170 0.21 -1.41 -11.84
C THR A 170 1.11 -1.50 -10.62
N MET A 171 0.70 -2.17 -9.53
CA MET A 171 1.58 -2.38 -8.36
C MET A 171 2.71 -3.39 -8.63
N HIS A 172 2.47 -4.46 -9.38
CA HIS A 172 3.52 -5.40 -9.80
C HIS A 172 4.55 -4.72 -10.71
N ASP A 173 4.05 -3.94 -11.67
CA ASP A 173 4.82 -3.18 -12.66
C ASP A 173 5.69 -2.09 -12.00
N ILE A 174 5.12 -1.34 -11.04
CA ILE A 174 5.86 -0.39 -10.17
C ILE A 174 6.94 -1.10 -9.36
N ALA A 175 6.64 -2.24 -8.74
CA ALA A 175 7.61 -2.98 -7.94
C ALA A 175 8.79 -3.49 -8.79
N ARG A 176 8.51 -4.00 -10.00
CA ARG A 176 9.52 -4.41 -10.99
C ARG A 176 10.39 -3.23 -11.42
N ILE A 177 9.79 -2.06 -11.69
CA ILE A 177 10.53 -0.82 -12.03
C ILE A 177 11.48 -0.42 -10.90
N ILE A 178 11.03 -0.41 -9.64
CA ILE A 178 11.86 0.01 -8.51
C ILE A 178 13.00 -0.98 -8.22
N GLU A 179 12.79 -2.29 -8.40
CA GLU A 179 13.89 -3.26 -8.28
C GLU A 179 14.93 -3.15 -9.41
N ILE A 180 14.52 -2.80 -10.63
CA ILE A 180 15.47 -2.52 -11.72
C ILE A 180 16.31 -1.28 -11.36
N GLU A 181 15.69 -0.21 -10.88
CA GLU A 181 16.39 1.01 -10.44
C GLU A 181 17.36 0.75 -9.27
N MET A 182 16.92 0.00 -8.26
CA MET A 182 17.73 -0.41 -7.10
C MET A 182 18.98 -1.22 -7.46
N ASN A 183 18.99 -1.87 -8.63
CA ASN A 183 20.09 -2.69 -9.14
C ASN A 183 20.74 -2.08 -10.40
N SER A 184 20.56 -0.78 -10.61
CA SER A 184 21.11 -0.04 -11.75
C SER A 184 22.38 0.73 -11.37
N ALA A 185 23.26 0.95 -12.34
CA ALA A 185 24.32 1.95 -12.22
C ALA A 185 23.75 3.33 -12.59
N ASN A 186 23.21 4.03 -11.58
CA ASN A 186 22.60 5.36 -11.72
C ASN A 186 23.53 6.54 -11.35
N ASP A 187 24.83 6.28 -11.23
CA ASP A 187 25.89 7.30 -11.15
C ASP A 187 26.38 7.72 -12.55
N ASN A 188 27.20 8.77 -12.63
CA ASN A 188 27.78 9.28 -13.87
C ASN A 188 29.10 10.05 -13.63
N PRO A 189 30.17 9.83 -14.43
CA PRO A 189 30.20 9.02 -15.65
C PRO A 189 30.34 7.51 -15.37
N LEU A 190 29.89 6.69 -16.31
CA LEU A 190 30.06 5.23 -16.26
C LEU A 190 31.45 4.84 -16.74
N ILE A 191 32.05 3.84 -16.09
CA ILE A 191 33.40 3.34 -16.42
C ILE A 191 33.28 1.89 -16.91
N ASP A 192 33.79 1.65 -18.11
CA ASP A 192 33.92 0.34 -18.73
C ASP A 192 35.32 -0.20 -18.43
N THR A 193 35.38 -1.14 -17.49
CA THR A 193 36.62 -1.74 -16.97
C THR A 193 37.33 -2.66 -17.95
N ASP A 194 36.67 -3.03 -19.06
CA ASP A 194 37.18 -3.99 -20.03
C ASP A 194 37.78 -3.28 -21.25
N THR A 195 37.25 -2.10 -21.62
CA THR A 195 37.82 -1.25 -22.68
C THR A 195 38.53 0.01 -22.18
N GLY A 196 38.52 0.28 -20.87
CA GLY A 196 39.16 1.45 -20.25
C GLY A 196 38.47 2.78 -20.57
N LYS A 197 37.23 2.74 -21.07
CA LYS A 197 36.48 3.92 -21.53
C LYS A 197 35.61 4.50 -20.43
N VAL A 198 35.39 5.79 -20.52
CA VAL A 198 34.46 6.52 -19.66
C VAL A 198 33.33 7.08 -20.52
N TYR A 199 32.09 6.76 -20.17
CA TYR A 199 30.89 7.16 -20.88
C TYR A 199 30.12 8.20 -20.08
N CYS A 200 29.89 9.34 -20.72
CA CYS A 200 29.22 10.50 -20.12
C CYS A 200 27.75 10.50 -20.55
N GLY A 201 26.86 10.08 -19.65
CA GLY A 201 25.43 9.93 -19.88
C GLY A 201 24.59 10.62 -18.80
N GLY A 202 23.41 10.07 -18.54
CA GLY A 202 22.40 10.66 -17.66
C GLY A 202 21.62 9.69 -16.79
N ASN A 203 22.25 8.58 -16.37
CA ASN A 203 21.56 7.53 -15.60
C ASN A 203 21.05 8.01 -14.22
N PHE A 204 21.54 9.14 -13.71
CA PHE A 204 21.03 9.81 -12.51
C PHE A 204 19.59 10.34 -12.65
N LEU A 205 19.03 10.38 -13.87
CA LEU A 205 17.66 10.81 -14.12
C LEU A 205 16.66 9.69 -13.79
N GLY A 206 16.27 9.60 -12.50
CA GLY A 206 15.25 8.69 -12.00
C GLY A 206 13.82 9.00 -12.47
N GLU A 207 13.59 9.02 -13.78
CA GLU A 207 12.29 9.26 -14.43
C GLU A 207 11.32 8.09 -14.19
N HIS A 208 11.84 6.86 -14.28
CA HIS A 208 11.08 5.65 -13.98
C HIS A 208 10.49 5.68 -12.55
N VAL A 209 11.26 6.16 -11.57
CA VAL A 209 10.79 6.33 -10.18
C VAL A 209 9.66 7.36 -10.10
N ALA A 210 9.76 8.49 -10.80
CA ALA A 210 8.75 9.53 -10.79
C ALA A 210 7.41 9.05 -11.37
N ILE A 211 7.45 8.42 -12.55
CA ILE A 211 6.28 7.88 -13.22
C ILE A 211 5.67 6.73 -12.41
N ALA A 212 6.49 5.85 -11.82
CA ALA A 212 6.03 4.76 -10.97
C ALA A 212 5.35 5.26 -9.70
N MET A 213 5.92 6.27 -9.03
CA MET A 213 5.34 6.86 -7.82
C MET A 213 4.08 7.70 -8.11
N ASP A 214 3.99 8.35 -9.28
CA ASP A 214 2.77 9.01 -9.76
C ASP A 214 1.65 7.99 -9.99
N ARG A 215 1.93 6.89 -10.72
CA ARG A 215 1.00 5.76 -10.91
C ARG A 215 0.56 5.14 -9.57
N LEU A 216 1.47 5.06 -8.59
CA LEU A 216 1.15 4.54 -7.25
C LEU A 216 0.10 5.42 -6.54
N ARG A 217 0.25 6.75 -6.56
CA ARG A 217 -0.71 7.67 -5.92
C ARG A 217 -2.08 7.64 -6.60
N GLN A 218 -2.11 7.56 -7.93
CA GLN A 218 -3.36 7.39 -8.69
C GLN A 218 -4.07 6.09 -8.29
N THR A 219 -3.34 4.99 -8.22
CA THR A 219 -3.85 3.68 -7.79
C THR A 219 -4.41 3.74 -6.36
N VAL A 220 -3.66 4.33 -5.42
CA VAL A 220 -4.06 4.56 -4.03
C VAL A 220 -5.36 5.38 -3.93
N GLY A 221 -5.49 6.46 -4.70
CA GLY A 221 -6.70 7.29 -4.73
C GLY A 221 -7.93 6.54 -5.27
N LEU A 222 -7.74 5.71 -6.31
CA LEU A 222 -8.83 4.90 -6.88
C LEU A 222 -9.27 3.76 -5.94
N LEU A 223 -8.33 3.11 -5.25
CA LEU A 223 -8.62 2.14 -4.18
C LEU A 223 -9.44 2.77 -3.05
N ALA A 224 -9.03 3.95 -2.57
CA ALA A 224 -9.76 4.68 -1.53
C ALA A 224 -11.19 5.05 -1.97
N LYS A 225 -11.35 5.48 -3.23
CA LYS A 225 -12.66 5.79 -3.83
C LYS A 225 -13.57 4.58 -3.97
N HIS A 226 -13.02 3.40 -4.25
CA HIS A 226 -13.78 2.15 -4.31
C HIS A 226 -14.27 1.71 -2.94
N LEU A 227 -13.40 1.75 -1.91
CA LEU A 227 -13.81 1.52 -0.52
C LEU A 227 -14.93 2.48 -0.09
N ASP A 228 -14.79 3.77 -0.38
CA ASP A 228 -15.74 4.82 -0.02
C ASP A 228 -17.16 4.56 -0.57
N VAL A 229 -17.28 4.11 -1.83
CA VAL A 229 -18.59 3.73 -2.39
C VAL A 229 -19.15 2.40 -1.84
N GLN A 230 -18.33 1.49 -1.30
CA GLN A 230 -18.85 0.35 -0.52
C GLN A 230 -19.42 0.82 0.82
N ILE A 231 -18.67 1.68 1.53
CA ILE A 231 -19.12 2.26 2.81
C ILE A 231 -20.45 3.01 2.62
N ALA A 232 -20.57 3.81 1.56
CA ALA A 232 -21.79 4.53 1.22
C ALA A 232 -23.02 3.60 1.00
N GLN A 233 -22.81 2.36 0.56
CA GLN A 233 -23.88 1.36 0.42
C GLN A 233 -24.19 0.63 1.72
N LEU A 234 -23.19 0.32 2.56
CA LEU A 234 -23.41 -0.31 3.86
C LEU A 234 -24.23 0.57 4.82
N VAL A 235 -23.97 1.89 4.82
CA VAL A 235 -24.59 2.84 5.76
C VAL A 235 -25.97 3.37 5.33
N THR A 236 -26.40 3.07 4.11
CA THR A 236 -27.62 3.61 3.48
C THR A 236 -28.68 2.50 3.35
N PRO A 237 -29.80 2.52 4.12
CA PRO A 237 -30.77 1.41 4.18
C PRO A 237 -31.30 0.93 2.82
N GLU A 238 -31.47 1.86 1.89
CA GLU A 238 -31.96 1.65 0.53
C GLU A 238 -31.00 0.80 -0.33
N PHE A 239 -29.72 0.69 0.08
CA PHE A 239 -28.67 -0.05 -0.62
C PHE A 239 -28.03 -1.15 0.24
N SER A 240 -28.21 -1.11 1.57
CA SER A 240 -27.53 -2.00 2.53
C SER A 240 -28.17 -3.39 2.67
N ASN A 241 -29.27 -3.66 1.95
CA ASN A 241 -30.06 -4.89 2.07
C ASN A 241 -30.44 -5.19 3.54
N GLY A 242 -31.03 -4.21 4.23
CA GLY A 242 -31.65 -4.39 5.55
C GLY A 242 -30.81 -4.01 6.78
N LEU A 243 -29.59 -3.48 6.63
CA LEU A 243 -28.85 -2.90 7.76
C LEU A 243 -29.48 -1.56 8.20
N SER A 244 -29.31 -1.19 9.46
CA SER A 244 -29.79 0.08 10.00
C SER A 244 -29.08 1.29 9.37
N GLY A 245 -29.78 2.41 9.26
CA GLY A 245 -29.21 3.66 8.73
C GLY A 245 -28.05 4.14 9.59
N CYS A 246 -26.93 4.47 8.94
CA CYS A 246 -25.63 4.72 9.58
C CYS A 246 -25.20 3.64 10.58
N LEU A 247 -25.63 2.39 10.38
CA LEU A 247 -25.29 1.22 11.20
C LEU A 247 -25.53 1.44 12.72
N VAL A 248 -26.59 2.16 13.08
CA VAL A 248 -27.00 2.32 14.48
C VAL A 248 -27.34 0.95 15.09
N GLY A 249 -26.64 0.58 16.17
CA GLY A 249 -26.88 -0.65 16.92
C GLY A 249 -28.14 -0.57 17.78
N ASN A 250 -28.11 0.23 18.84
CA ASN A 250 -29.26 0.46 19.71
C ASN A 250 -30.28 1.37 19.04
N ARG A 251 -31.21 0.76 18.29
CA ARG A 251 -32.31 1.47 17.60
C ARG A 251 -33.40 2.00 18.55
N ALA A 252 -33.38 1.64 19.84
CA ALA A 252 -34.33 2.19 20.82
C ALA A 252 -33.93 3.59 21.30
N ARG A 253 -32.62 3.88 21.36
CA ARG A 253 -32.08 5.20 21.71
C ARG A 253 -32.04 6.11 20.48
N GLN A 254 -33.13 6.84 20.25
CA GLN A 254 -33.36 7.69 19.06
C GLN A 254 -32.30 8.78 18.79
N VAL A 255 -31.44 9.10 19.76
CA VAL A 255 -30.35 10.08 19.60
C VAL A 255 -29.09 9.50 18.95
N ASN A 256 -28.98 8.18 18.80
CA ASN A 256 -27.81 7.54 18.18
C ASN A 256 -27.80 7.77 16.66
N ILE A 257 -26.64 8.21 16.14
CA ILE A 257 -26.33 8.38 14.72
C ILE A 257 -25.28 7.37 14.21
N GLY A 258 -24.73 6.52 15.08
CA GLY A 258 -23.90 5.38 14.71
C GLY A 258 -22.60 5.78 14.00
N VAL A 259 -22.25 5.10 12.92
CA VAL A 259 -20.98 5.33 12.20
C VAL A 259 -20.96 6.62 11.36
N LYS A 260 -21.95 7.51 11.48
CA LYS A 260 -22.04 8.76 10.70
C LYS A 260 -20.78 9.62 10.82
N ALA A 261 -20.17 9.69 12.01
CA ALA A 261 -18.92 10.41 12.21
C ALA A 261 -17.75 9.76 11.42
N LEU A 262 -17.58 8.44 11.55
CA LEU A 262 -16.58 7.66 10.80
C LEU A 262 -16.74 7.84 9.28
N GLN A 263 -17.99 7.78 8.78
CA GLN A 263 -18.29 8.03 7.37
C GLN A 263 -17.84 9.44 6.94
N LEU A 264 -18.20 10.49 7.69
CA LEU A 264 -17.80 11.86 7.36
C LEU A 264 -16.27 12.04 7.38
N THR A 265 -15.55 11.34 8.25
CA THR A 265 -14.07 11.32 8.23
C THR A 265 -13.55 10.65 6.95
N GLY A 266 -14.04 9.45 6.59
CA GLY A 266 -13.67 8.77 5.34
C GLY A 266 -13.95 9.63 4.09
N ASN A 267 -15.16 10.21 4.02
CA ASN A 267 -15.60 11.11 2.95
C ASN A 267 -14.71 12.37 2.78
N SER A 268 -13.93 12.76 3.80
CA SER A 268 -12.97 13.88 3.71
C SER A 268 -11.54 13.44 3.38
N ILE A 269 -11.17 12.21 3.75
CA ILE A 269 -9.86 11.61 3.42
C ILE A 269 -9.81 11.14 1.95
N MET A 270 -10.87 10.50 1.45
CA MET A 270 -10.89 9.94 0.09
C MET A 270 -10.66 11.01 -1.01
N PRO A 271 -11.30 12.20 -1.00
CA PRO A 271 -11.01 13.26 -1.96
C PRO A 271 -9.59 13.81 -1.84
N TYR A 272 -9.01 13.80 -0.63
CA TYR A 272 -7.62 14.21 -0.42
C TYR A 272 -6.62 13.19 -0.98
N LEU A 273 -6.91 11.88 -0.89
CA LEU A 273 -6.13 10.84 -1.57
C LEU A 273 -6.21 10.97 -3.10
N LEU A 274 -7.37 11.34 -3.66
CA LEU A 274 -7.49 11.65 -5.09
C LEU A 274 -6.69 12.91 -5.49
N PHE A 275 -6.63 13.94 -4.63
CA PHE A 275 -5.79 15.12 -4.83
C PHE A 275 -4.29 14.79 -4.81
N LEU A 276 -3.84 13.96 -3.85
CA LEU A 276 -2.47 13.43 -3.83
C LEU A 276 -2.18 12.54 -5.05
N GLY A 277 -3.21 11.93 -5.66
CA GLY A 277 -3.15 11.24 -6.95
C GLY A 277 -2.83 12.11 -8.17
N THR A 278 -2.74 13.44 -8.03
CA THR A 278 -2.21 14.29 -9.11
C THR A 278 -0.74 13.98 -9.38
N SER A 279 -0.35 14.01 -10.66
CA SER A 279 1.02 13.75 -11.11
C SER A 279 2.00 14.84 -10.65
N MET A 280 3.26 14.48 -10.53
CA MET A 280 4.37 15.38 -10.19
C MET A 280 5.48 15.36 -11.25
N ALA A 281 5.62 14.27 -12.02
CA ALA A 281 6.62 14.16 -13.10
C ALA A 281 6.39 15.20 -14.22
N ASP A 282 5.16 15.69 -14.43
CA ASP A 282 4.83 16.72 -15.42
C ASP A 282 5.11 18.16 -14.95
N LYS A 283 5.56 18.35 -13.70
CA LYS A 283 5.65 19.67 -13.03
C LYS A 283 7.10 20.06 -12.69
N PHE A 284 8.06 19.58 -13.48
CA PHE A 284 9.47 19.93 -13.32
C PHE A 284 9.77 21.39 -13.75
N PRO A 285 10.63 22.11 -13.03
CA PRO A 285 11.09 23.43 -13.46
C PRO A 285 12.10 23.31 -14.61
N THR A 286 11.72 23.79 -15.80
CA THR A 286 12.52 23.75 -17.04
C THR A 286 13.77 24.64 -17.02
N HIS A 287 13.98 25.38 -15.94
CA HIS A 287 15.07 26.34 -15.73
C HIS A 287 15.90 25.99 -14.47
N ALA A 288 15.84 24.73 -14.00
CA ALA A 288 16.70 24.26 -12.92
C ALA A 288 18.18 24.34 -13.32
N GLU A 289 19.05 24.61 -12.33
CA GLU A 289 20.51 24.56 -12.46
C GLU A 289 21.02 25.26 -13.73
N GLN A 290 20.78 26.57 -13.83
CA GLN A 290 21.19 27.41 -14.98
C GLN A 290 20.72 26.91 -16.37
N TYR A 291 19.55 26.25 -16.44
CA TYR A 291 19.02 25.56 -17.63
C TYR A 291 19.81 24.31 -18.08
N ASN A 292 20.81 23.87 -17.31
CA ASN A 292 21.49 22.59 -17.53
C ASN A 292 20.52 21.43 -17.23
N GLN A 293 19.82 21.48 -16.10
CA GLN A 293 18.77 20.52 -15.72
C GLN A 293 17.40 20.91 -16.30
N ASN A 294 17.37 21.24 -17.59
CA ASN A 294 16.14 21.67 -18.29
C ASN A 294 15.05 20.59 -18.37
N ILE A 295 15.40 19.32 -18.13
CA ILE A 295 14.49 18.26 -17.70
C ILE A 295 15.01 17.68 -16.38
N ASN A 296 14.08 17.28 -15.50
CA ASN A 296 14.38 16.58 -14.24
C ASN A 296 13.10 15.88 -13.76
N SER A 297 13.20 14.72 -13.11
CA SER A 297 12.03 13.84 -12.91
C SER A 297 11.10 14.22 -11.75
N MET A 298 11.55 15.08 -10.83
CA MET A 298 10.91 15.29 -9.52
C MET A 298 10.68 13.98 -8.71
N GLY A 299 11.38 12.89 -9.04
CA GLY A 299 11.11 11.54 -8.51
C GLY A 299 11.16 11.42 -6.99
N HIS A 300 12.07 12.12 -6.33
CA HIS A 300 12.12 12.18 -4.86
C HIS A 300 10.84 12.80 -4.26
N MET A 301 10.35 13.90 -4.82
CA MET A 301 9.10 14.53 -4.37
C MET A 301 7.90 13.63 -4.64
N SER A 302 7.86 12.98 -5.81
CA SER A 302 6.85 11.99 -6.16
C SER A 302 6.81 10.81 -5.17
N ALA A 303 7.98 10.30 -4.76
CA ALA A 303 8.12 9.26 -3.74
C ALA A 303 7.68 9.72 -2.33
N CYS A 304 8.01 10.95 -1.93
CA CYS A 304 7.56 11.54 -0.66
C CYS A 304 6.03 11.68 -0.61
N LEU A 305 5.41 12.18 -1.69
CA LEU A 305 3.95 12.23 -1.82
C LEU A 305 3.33 10.82 -1.83
N ALA A 306 4.01 9.82 -2.41
CA ALA A 306 3.54 8.44 -2.39
C ALA A 306 3.59 7.84 -0.98
N ARG A 307 4.66 8.09 -0.22
CA ARG A 307 4.76 7.71 1.20
C ARG A 307 3.65 8.35 2.04
N GLN A 308 3.36 9.64 1.80
CA GLN A 308 2.23 10.33 2.45
C GLN A 308 0.89 9.69 2.08
N SER A 309 0.67 9.38 0.80
CA SER A 309 -0.56 8.73 0.31
C SER A 309 -0.80 7.38 0.96
N ILE A 310 0.25 6.56 1.16
CA ILE A 310 0.15 5.26 1.84
C ILE A 310 -0.23 5.40 3.32
N VAL A 311 0.31 6.40 4.04
CA VAL A 311 -0.04 6.66 5.45
C VAL A 311 -1.51 7.10 5.57
N VAL A 312 -1.96 7.99 4.69
CA VAL A 312 -3.34 8.48 4.67
C VAL A 312 -4.32 7.39 4.21
N LEU A 313 -3.92 6.51 3.28
CA LEU A 313 -4.70 5.33 2.89
C LEU A 313 -4.87 4.36 4.06
N ALA A 314 -3.84 4.13 4.89
CA ALA A 314 -3.95 3.26 6.05
C ALA A 314 -4.96 3.79 7.09
N GLN A 315 -5.10 5.12 7.22
CA GLN A 315 -6.14 5.75 8.04
C GLN A 315 -7.54 5.54 7.44
N HIS A 316 -7.70 5.73 6.11
CA HIS A 316 -8.97 5.47 5.41
C HIS A 316 -9.40 4.00 5.50
N ILE A 317 -8.47 3.06 5.31
CA ILE A 317 -8.70 1.62 5.49
C ILE A 317 -9.09 1.33 6.94
N SER A 318 -8.43 1.93 7.94
CA SER A 318 -8.79 1.75 9.35
C SER A 318 -10.23 2.16 9.65
N ILE A 319 -10.68 3.32 9.12
CA ILE A 319 -12.06 3.78 9.20
C ILE A 319 -13.02 2.78 8.52
N CYS A 320 -12.69 2.33 7.31
CA CYS A 320 -13.50 1.36 6.58
C CYS A 320 -13.63 0.03 7.35
N LEU A 321 -12.54 -0.45 7.97
CA LEU A 321 -12.54 -1.68 8.77
C LEU A 321 -13.43 -1.57 10.01
N LEU A 322 -13.42 -0.43 10.72
CA LEU A 322 -14.35 -0.19 11.85
C LEU A 322 -15.82 -0.25 11.40
N ILE A 323 -16.14 0.35 10.25
CA ILE A 323 -17.50 0.34 9.68
C ILE A 323 -17.89 -1.08 9.24
N CYS A 324 -16.99 -1.83 8.61
CA CYS A 324 -17.23 -3.22 8.23
C CYS A 324 -17.43 -4.14 9.45
N VAL A 325 -16.66 -3.98 10.52
CA VAL A 325 -16.86 -4.74 11.77
C VAL A 325 -18.25 -4.51 12.34
N GLN A 326 -18.74 -3.26 12.39
CA GLN A 326 -20.11 -2.97 12.80
C GLN A 326 -21.15 -3.57 11.83
N ALA A 327 -20.92 -3.48 10.51
CA ALA A 327 -21.84 -4.02 9.51
C ALA A 327 -21.99 -5.55 9.60
N LEU A 328 -20.90 -6.27 9.92
CA LEU A 328 -20.89 -7.71 10.06
C LEU A 328 -21.69 -8.20 11.28
N ASP A 329 -21.56 -7.54 12.42
CA ASP A 329 -22.36 -7.86 13.62
C ASP A 329 -23.85 -7.65 13.38
N LEU A 330 -24.21 -6.50 12.80
CA LEU A 330 -25.60 -6.17 12.47
C LEU A 330 -26.16 -7.14 11.41
N ARG A 331 -25.33 -7.61 10.47
CA ARG A 331 -25.69 -8.66 9.52
C ARG A 331 -25.92 -10.00 10.23
N ALA A 332 -25.06 -10.38 11.18
CA ALA A 332 -25.19 -11.63 11.92
C ALA A 332 -26.52 -11.69 12.67
N ASN A 333 -26.92 -10.60 13.34
CA ASN A 333 -28.20 -10.53 14.06
C ASN A 333 -29.44 -10.52 13.15
N LEU A 334 -29.28 -10.31 11.84
CA LEU A 334 -30.36 -10.49 10.84
C LEU A 334 -30.46 -11.94 10.35
N ILE A 335 -29.38 -12.74 10.43
CA ILE A 335 -29.33 -14.14 9.97
C ILE A 335 -29.77 -15.06 11.14
N GLN A 336 -31.07 -15.02 11.44
CA GLN A 336 -31.65 -15.67 12.62
C GLN A 336 -31.55 -17.20 12.62
N GLU A 337 -31.43 -17.83 11.45
CA GLU A 337 -31.37 -19.29 11.27
C GLU A 337 -30.19 -19.93 12.03
N GLU A 338 -29.09 -19.19 12.20
CA GLU A 338 -27.84 -19.67 12.81
C GLU A 338 -27.69 -19.31 14.29
N GLN A 339 -28.66 -18.59 14.88
CA GLN A 339 -28.70 -18.20 16.31
C GLN A 339 -27.39 -17.58 16.82
N THR A 340 -26.72 -16.79 15.97
CA THR A 340 -25.46 -16.11 16.30
C THR A 340 -25.64 -14.91 17.21
N GLY A 341 -26.80 -14.24 17.13
CA GLY A 341 -26.91 -12.86 17.59
C GLY A 341 -25.90 -11.99 16.83
N TYR A 342 -25.25 -11.05 17.51
CA TYR A 342 -24.26 -10.16 16.91
C TYR A 342 -22.86 -10.77 16.66
N ASP A 343 -22.61 -12.04 17.01
CA ASP A 343 -21.31 -12.69 16.76
C ASP A 343 -21.21 -13.15 15.30
N ALA A 344 -20.50 -12.39 14.46
CA ALA A 344 -20.35 -12.69 13.04
C ALA A 344 -19.51 -13.94 12.73
N ARG A 345 -18.68 -14.44 13.67
CA ARG A 345 -17.68 -15.49 13.38
C ARG A 345 -18.22 -16.78 12.75
N PRO A 346 -19.37 -17.35 13.16
CA PRO A 346 -19.89 -18.59 12.58
C PRO A 346 -20.40 -18.46 11.12
N LEU A 347 -20.44 -17.24 10.59
CA LEU A 347 -21.00 -16.91 9.27
C LEU A 347 -19.93 -16.51 8.24
N LEU A 348 -18.70 -16.26 8.68
CA LEU A 348 -17.59 -15.77 7.86
C LEU A 348 -16.76 -16.93 7.30
N SER A 349 -16.13 -16.71 6.13
CA SER A 349 -15.00 -17.53 5.68
C SER A 349 -13.86 -17.50 6.69
N ASP A 350 -13.02 -18.55 6.74
CA ASP A 350 -11.92 -18.59 7.72
C ASP A 350 -10.95 -17.40 7.61
N LYS A 351 -10.73 -16.88 6.39
CA LYS A 351 -9.89 -15.69 6.16
C LYS A 351 -10.56 -14.41 6.65
N SER A 352 -11.85 -14.23 6.37
CA SER A 352 -12.60 -13.07 6.86
C SER A 352 -12.80 -13.12 8.37
N ARG A 353 -12.96 -14.32 8.95
CA ARG A 353 -13.05 -14.56 10.39
C ARG A 353 -11.75 -14.19 11.10
N GLN A 354 -10.59 -14.64 10.59
CA GLN A 354 -9.27 -14.26 11.12
C GLN A 354 -9.05 -12.74 11.05
N LEU A 355 -9.44 -12.08 9.95
CA LEU A 355 -9.35 -10.63 9.82
C LEU A 355 -10.25 -9.90 10.84
N TYR A 356 -11.51 -10.33 10.98
CA TYR A 356 -12.45 -9.78 11.97
C TYR A 356 -11.95 -9.95 13.42
N GLU A 357 -11.48 -11.15 13.79
CA GLU A 357 -10.90 -11.45 15.10
C GLU A 357 -9.64 -10.61 15.37
N ALA A 358 -8.77 -10.43 14.37
CA ALA A 358 -7.58 -9.60 14.49
C ALA A 358 -7.92 -8.10 14.68
N ILE A 359 -8.90 -7.57 13.95
CA ILE A 359 -9.35 -6.17 14.14
C ILE A 359 -9.93 -5.99 15.54
N ARG A 360 -10.77 -6.93 16.01
CA ARG A 360 -11.34 -6.94 17.38
C ARG A 360 -10.26 -6.88 18.45
N SER A 361 -9.21 -7.69 18.32
CA SER A 361 -8.08 -7.68 19.24
C SER A 361 -7.26 -6.39 19.18
N VAL A 362 -7.16 -5.73 18.02
CA VAL A 362 -6.43 -4.46 17.86
C VAL A 362 -7.21 -3.26 18.43
N ILE A 363 -8.54 -3.25 18.33
CA ILE A 363 -9.39 -2.19 18.91
C ILE A 363 -9.76 -2.43 20.37
N ASN A 364 -9.32 -3.56 20.95
CA ASN A 364 -9.61 -4.02 22.31
C ASN A 364 -11.12 -4.08 22.65
N VAL A 365 -11.94 -4.54 21.71
CA VAL A 365 -13.39 -4.74 21.92
C VAL A 365 -13.74 -6.23 21.80
N PRO A 366 -14.30 -6.88 22.85
CA PRO A 366 -14.69 -8.27 22.78
C PRO A 366 -15.83 -8.51 21.78
N ILE A 367 -15.98 -9.77 21.37
CA ILE A 367 -17.08 -10.22 20.51
C ILE A 367 -18.20 -10.74 21.42
N SER A 368 -19.45 -10.36 21.14
CA SER A 368 -20.64 -10.65 21.95
C SER A 368 -21.77 -11.13 21.04
N LYS A 369 -22.65 -11.99 21.56
CA LYS A 369 -23.91 -12.34 20.88
C LYS A 369 -25.02 -11.33 21.17
N GLU A 370 -24.91 -10.66 22.32
CA GLU A 370 -25.90 -9.81 22.96
C GLU A 370 -25.87 -8.37 22.43
N ARG A 371 -24.68 -7.89 22.01
CA ARG A 371 -24.45 -6.54 21.49
C ARG A 371 -23.46 -6.53 20.31
N PRO A 372 -23.65 -5.65 19.32
CA PRO A 372 -22.65 -5.36 18.30
C PRO A 372 -21.51 -4.50 18.86
N TYR A 373 -20.47 -4.27 18.06
CA TYR A 373 -19.35 -3.36 18.33
C TYR A 373 -19.82 -2.00 18.86
N ILE A 374 -20.61 -1.25 18.09
CA ILE A 374 -21.15 0.05 18.49
C ILE A 374 -22.62 -0.14 18.84
N TRP A 375 -22.97 -0.04 20.12
CA TRP A 375 -24.37 -0.10 20.56
C TRP A 375 -24.94 1.31 20.68
N ASP A 376 -24.30 2.14 21.48
CA ASP A 376 -24.63 3.55 21.69
C ASP A 376 -23.51 4.47 21.18
N ASP A 377 -23.88 5.70 20.84
CA ASP A 377 -22.91 6.72 20.43
C ASP A 377 -22.06 7.17 21.64
N GLY A 378 -20.74 7.28 21.41
CA GLY A 378 -19.77 7.75 22.42
C GLY A 378 -19.18 6.65 23.30
N GLU A 379 -19.42 5.37 23.00
CA GLU A 379 -18.83 4.24 23.74
C GLU A 379 -17.31 4.07 23.52
N TYR A 380 -16.75 4.64 22.45
CA TYR A 380 -15.33 4.47 22.07
C TYR A 380 -14.67 5.75 21.53
N ALA A 381 -13.37 5.89 21.81
CA ALA A 381 -12.49 6.86 21.15
C ALA A 381 -12.07 6.33 19.77
N TYR A 382 -12.87 6.65 18.74
CA TYR A 382 -12.63 6.15 17.38
C TYR A 382 -11.28 6.57 16.81
N ASP A 383 -10.76 7.73 17.19
CA ASP A 383 -9.43 8.23 16.81
C ASP A 383 -8.29 7.37 17.37
N GLU A 384 -8.38 6.94 18.63
CA GLU A 384 -7.43 5.98 19.22
C GLU A 384 -7.49 4.61 18.52
N GLN A 385 -8.70 4.14 18.16
CA GLN A 385 -8.89 2.87 17.45
C GLN A 385 -8.41 2.93 15.99
N ILE A 386 -8.64 4.05 15.30
CA ILE A 386 -8.07 4.32 13.95
C ILE A 386 -6.54 4.34 14.02
N ALA A 387 -5.95 4.99 15.03
CA ALA A 387 -4.50 5.01 15.22
C ALA A 387 -3.95 3.60 15.50
N SER A 388 -4.64 2.80 16.32
CA SER A 388 -4.25 1.42 16.65
C SER A 388 -4.26 0.50 15.42
N ILE A 389 -5.30 0.55 14.59
CA ILE A 389 -5.35 -0.20 13.32
C ILE A 389 -4.29 0.34 12.33
N THR A 390 -4.13 1.65 12.22
CA THR A 390 -3.11 2.27 11.34
C THR A 390 -1.70 1.81 11.72
N ALA A 391 -1.36 1.75 13.01
CA ALA A 391 -0.09 1.25 13.51
C ALA A 391 0.08 -0.26 13.28
N ALA A 392 -0.98 -1.06 13.45
CA ALA A 392 -0.97 -2.49 13.15
C ALA A 392 -0.77 -2.80 11.66
N LEU A 393 -1.29 -1.95 10.75
CA LEU A 393 -1.11 -2.05 9.30
C LEU A 393 0.30 -1.59 8.84
N THR A 394 0.82 -0.49 9.42
CA THR A 394 1.99 0.21 8.84
C THR A 394 3.32 -0.06 9.56
N ILE A 395 3.29 -0.29 10.87
CA ILE A 395 4.49 -0.40 11.73
C ILE A 395 4.66 -1.85 12.22
N ASN A 396 3.63 -2.43 12.85
CA ASN A 396 3.75 -3.72 13.53
C ASN A 396 3.49 -4.90 12.59
N GLN A 397 4.53 -5.32 11.86
CA GLN A 397 4.54 -6.53 11.01
C GLN A 397 4.25 -7.84 11.78
N ASN A 398 4.38 -7.86 13.11
CA ASN A 398 4.07 -9.02 13.96
C ASN A 398 2.65 -9.00 14.54
N SER A 399 1.85 -7.98 14.22
CA SER A 399 0.45 -7.85 14.68
C SER A 399 -0.42 -9.01 14.22
N GLN A 400 -1.50 -9.28 14.96
CA GLN A 400 -2.52 -10.26 14.53
C GLN A 400 -3.12 -9.89 13.17
N LEU A 401 -3.25 -8.58 12.90
CA LEU A 401 -3.78 -8.06 11.63
C LEU A 401 -2.86 -8.39 10.45
N HIS A 402 -1.55 -8.20 10.60
CA HIS A 402 -0.59 -8.60 9.57
C HIS A 402 -0.55 -10.12 9.37
N LYS A 403 -0.70 -10.90 10.45
CA LYS A 403 -0.78 -12.38 10.39
C LYS A 403 -2.03 -12.87 9.66
N ALA A 404 -3.20 -12.30 9.93
CA ALA A 404 -4.45 -12.62 9.24
C ALA A 404 -4.41 -12.29 7.74
N LEU A 405 -3.72 -11.20 7.36
CA LEU A 405 -3.54 -10.79 5.96
C LEU A 405 -2.39 -11.50 5.24
N LYS A 406 -1.50 -12.22 5.96
CA LYS A 406 -0.24 -12.73 5.41
C LYS A 406 -0.44 -13.66 4.21
N SER A 407 -1.38 -14.60 4.28
CA SER A 407 -1.62 -15.55 3.19
C SER A 407 -2.06 -14.86 1.89
N THR A 408 -2.93 -13.84 1.99
CA THR A 408 -3.36 -13.00 0.87
C THR A 408 -2.21 -12.17 0.29
N ILE A 409 -1.38 -11.58 1.16
CA ILE A 409 -0.21 -10.76 0.73
C ILE A 409 0.84 -11.62 0.03
N ASP A 410 1.15 -12.80 0.58
CA ASP A 410 2.12 -13.72 -0.01
C ASP A 410 1.58 -14.36 -1.30
N TRP A 411 0.26 -14.59 -1.41
CA TRP A 411 -0.37 -15.02 -2.65
C TRP A 411 -0.26 -13.94 -3.75
N LEU A 412 -0.57 -12.68 -3.44
CA LEU A 412 -0.41 -11.55 -4.39
C LEU A 412 1.05 -11.46 -4.86
N ARG A 413 2.01 -11.52 -3.93
CA ARG A 413 3.45 -11.57 -4.25
C ARG A 413 3.83 -12.74 -5.14
N SER A 414 3.20 -13.92 -5.00
CA SER A 414 3.52 -15.07 -5.84
C SER A 414 3.16 -14.84 -7.30
N LYS A 415 2.10 -14.06 -7.58
CA LYS A 415 1.69 -13.72 -8.94
C LYS A 415 2.57 -12.67 -9.61
N ARG A 416 3.29 -11.85 -8.83
CA ARG A 416 4.30 -10.91 -9.34
C ARG A 416 5.41 -11.59 -10.17
N TYR A 417 5.68 -12.88 -9.93
CA TYR A 417 6.76 -13.63 -10.55
C TYR A 417 6.27 -14.70 -11.55
N SER A 418 5.08 -14.54 -12.15
CA SER A 418 4.56 -15.44 -13.19
C SER A 418 5.18 -15.22 -14.58
N ASP A 419 6.24 -14.40 -14.69
CA ASP A 419 7.12 -14.30 -15.86
C ASP A 419 7.82 -15.65 -16.11
N GLN A 420 7.11 -16.58 -16.79
CA GLN A 420 7.79 -17.63 -17.52
C GLN A 420 8.59 -16.97 -18.63
N THR A 421 9.91 -17.03 -18.54
CA THR A 421 10.80 -16.57 -19.61
C THR A 421 10.39 -17.27 -20.91
N PRO A 422 10.03 -16.54 -21.97
CA PRO A 422 9.68 -17.17 -23.24
C PRO A 422 10.87 -18.02 -23.70
N SER A 423 10.63 -19.31 -23.93
CA SER A 423 11.65 -20.24 -24.37
C SER A 423 12.25 -19.78 -25.70
N LYS A 424 13.57 -19.57 -25.72
CA LYS A 424 14.34 -19.10 -26.87
C LYS A 424 14.21 -20.00 -28.10
#